data_AF-A0A382H1B7-F1
#
_entry.id   AF-A0A382H1B7-F1
#
_cell.length_a   1.000
_cell.length_b   1.000
_cell.length_c   1.000
_cell.angle_alpha   90.00
_cell.angle_beta   90.00
_cell.angle_gamma   90.00
#
_symmetry.space_group_name_H-M   'P 1'
#
loop_
_entity.id
_entity.type
_entity.pdbx_description
1 polymer ?
#
loop_
_entity_poly.entity_id
_entity_poly.type
_entity_poly.pdbx_seq_one_letter_code
_entity_poly.pdbx_strand_id
1 'polypeptide(L)'
;NDFKQRTNYWLSYSKPLVYTWHLMDYLGEETIDSIFHNYYKDWEFKHPYPDDYFSYVRKYSDKDLSWYTHDVFYETGRVDYAASIQGDEVIFKNYGTLTLPFESAFYDKKGNEISRHWYENVKQVYRVTLPEGAESVKIDPDQTLPDVNRANNSTAKPFTLTWVFDQPQYDKQEIFWMPWIFSGNQYNGWTPGFNFYHGFVPGYDYGIGLRPMWDFKNNKLIGSISFANTIYGLGNFYTSKISFDAGRNAGRTGFHIEFEGKQKEHLERYPIWTTIFNVDYHNIVKGAVDTVYYYAGETAVGYAELKFHNRPNPFLNYYFRTGLKTGIQNSQFLRIHMQANIYYQFTKEYKAKLRIWVGGFLDKSDLPQQYLTYLSGNIDPDFRNGYIINRTSDINDASVGIYQYDIDGPSLHGLILENDKIKGVNNWVISTNFDMSVPKLPAKLFMDFAMIEGDVIYFDLGLKKSFGPLMIIFPLYQSW
;
A
#
# COMPACT_ATOMS: atom_id res chain seq x y z
N ASN A 1 21.21 -6.35 22.77
CA ASN A 1 21.08 -4.88 22.57
C ASN A 1 20.33 -4.63 21.26
N ASP A 2 19.21 -5.34 21.05
CA ASP A 2 18.53 -5.52 19.76
C ASP A 2 17.35 -4.57 19.53
N PHE A 3 17.35 -3.41 20.20
CA PHE A 3 16.24 -2.45 20.11
C PHE A 3 16.46 -1.30 19.11
N LYS A 4 17.38 -1.44 18.15
CA LYS A 4 17.63 -0.41 17.11
C LYS A 4 16.78 -0.62 15.85
N GLN A 5 15.47 -0.46 15.96
CA GLN A 5 14.60 -0.27 14.78
C GLN A 5 13.70 0.96 14.99
N ARG A 6 13.59 1.83 13.98
CA ARG A 6 12.77 3.07 14.04
C ARG A 6 11.28 2.85 14.36
N THR A 7 10.78 1.62 14.19
CA THR A 7 9.44 1.18 14.60
C THR A 7 9.29 1.07 16.12
N ASN A 8 10.39 0.89 16.87
CA ASN A 8 10.35 0.79 18.33
C ASN A 8 10.06 2.11 19.01
N TYR A 9 10.45 3.25 18.44
CA TYR A 9 10.12 4.54 19.03
C TYR A 9 8.60 4.73 19.08
N TRP A 10 7.88 4.38 18.01
CA TRP A 10 6.41 4.44 18.03
C TRP A 10 5.80 3.47 19.04
N LEU A 11 6.37 2.26 19.18
CA LEU A 11 5.92 1.28 20.18
C LEU A 11 6.13 1.77 21.62
N SER A 12 7.26 2.43 21.92
CA SER A 12 7.54 3.00 23.24
C SER A 12 6.58 4.12 23.66
N TYR A 13 5.86 4.74 22.71
CA TYR A 13 4.85 5.76 23.00
C TYR A 13 3.44 5.17 22.94
N SER A 14 3.14 4.43 21.87
CA SER A 14 1.78 3.95 21.60
C SER A 14 1.36 2.84 22.56
N LYS A 15 2.26 1.90 22.89
CA LYS A 15 1.93 0.80 23.81
C LYS A 15 1.61 1.35 25.20
N PRO A 16 2.48 2.15 25.86
CA PRO A 16 2.09 2.74 27.15
C PRO A 16 0.82 3.57 27.08
N LEU A 17 0.61 4.35 26.00
CA LEU A 17 -0.59 5.17 25.84
C LEU A 17 -1.89 4.34 25.84
N VAL A 18 -2.02 3.36 24.93
CA VAL A 18 -3.28 2.61 24.79
C VAL A 18 -3.57 1.73 26.00
N TYR A 19 -2.54 1.11 26.58
CA TYR A 19 -2.71 0.24 27.73
C TYR A 19 -2.95 1.02 29.03
N THR A 20 -2.40 2.24 29.17
CA THR A 20 -2.70 3.10 30.31
C THR A 20 -4.08 3.74 30.19
N TRP A 21 -4.54 4.04 28.97
CA TRP A 21 -5.92 4.45 28.74
C TRP A 21 -6.90 3.34 29.14
N HIS A 22 -6.64 2.09 28.72
CA HIS A 22 -7.47 0.97 29.18
C HIS A 22 -7.39 0.74 30.70
N LEU A 23 -6.22 0.93 31.32
CA LEU A 23 -6.09 0.89 32.77
C LEU A 23 -6.96 1.96 33.46
N MET A 24 -7.05 3.17 32.89
CA MET A 24 -7.90 4.23 33.39
C MET A 24 -9.37 3.90 33.30
N ASP A 25 -9.79 3.30 32.19
CA ASP A 25 -11.17 2.82 32.01
C ASP A 25 -11.51 1.74 33.05
N TYR A 26 -10.57 0.84 33.34
CA TYR A 26 -10.74 -0.26 34.29
C TYR A 26 -10.73 0.18 35.77
N LEU A 27 -9.87 1.14 36.15
CA LEU A 27 -9.73 1.61 37.53
C LEU A 27 -10.61 2.82 37.87
N GLY A 28 -11.07 3.55 36.85
CA GLY A 28 -11.69 4.86 36.97
C GLY A 28 -10.68 6.00 37.04
N GLU A 29 -11.12 7.18 36.60
CA GLU A 29 -10.32 8.41 36.54
C GLU A 29 -9.79 8.83 37.92
N GLU A 30 -10.62 8.77 38.97
CA GLU A 30 -10.22 9.18 40.33
C GLU A 30 -9.05 8.36 40.89
N THR A 31 -9.03 7.05 40.62
CA THR A 31 -7.94 6.16 41.05
C THR A 31 -6.65 6.47 40.29
N ILE A 32 -6.75 6.65 38.97
CA ILE A 32 -5.61 7.00 38.13
C ILE A 32 -5.03 8.37 38.50
N ASP A 33 -5.89 9.37 38.69
CA ASP A 33 -5.46 10.69 39.13
C ASP A 33 -4.74 10.61 40.47
N SER A 34 -5.27 9.83 41.41
CA SER A 34 -4.60 9.60 42.68
C SER A 34 -3.22 8.96 42.50
N ILE A 35 -3.08 7.96 41.61
CA ILE A 35 -1.79 7.34 41.29
C ILE A 35 -0.81 8.39 40.73
N PHE A 36 -1.21 9.16 39.72
CA PHE A 36 -0.32 10.11 39.06
C PHE A 36 0.05 11.31 39.92
N HIS A 37 -0.88 11.88 40.69
CA HIS A 37 -0.58 13.01 41.57
C HIS A 37 0.39 12.60 42.69
N ASN A 38 0.19 11.43 43.31
CA ASN A 38 1.09 10.96 44.36
C ASN A 38 2.45 10.56 43.80
N TYR A 39 2.50 9.90 42.63
CA TYR A 39 3.75 9.59 41.96
C TYR A 39 4.54 10.85 41.60
N TYR A 40 3.88 11.83 40.97
CA TYR A 40 4.50 13.12 40.64
C TYR A 40 5.06 13.81 41.88
N LYS A 41 4.27 13.92 42.94
CA LYS A 41 4.67 14.58 44.19
C LYS A 41 5.92 13.95 44.81
N ASP A 42 6.03 12.63 44.77
CA ASP A 42 7.16 11.93 45.39
C ASP A 42 8.39 11.90 44.49
N TRP A 43 8.21 11.99 43.16
CA TRP A 43 9.26 11.86 42.15
C TRP A 43 9.61 13.14 41.39
N GLU A 44 8.97 14.27 41.72
CA GLU A 44 9.34 15.55 41.13
C GLU A 44 10.84 15.84 41.35
N PHE A 45 11.52 16.24 40.27
CA PHE A 45 12.96 16.47 40.22
C PHE A 45 13.86 15.24 40.47
N LYS A 46 13.34 14.01 40.30
CA LYS A 46 14.08 12.74 40.41
C LYS A 46 14.03 11.93 39.10
N HIS A 47 14.76 10.81 39.05
CA HIS A 47 14.83 9.90 37.89
C HIS A 47 14.29 8.50 38.24
N PRO A 48 12.96 8.30 38.18
CA PRO A 48 12.33 7.01 38.48
C PRO A 48 12.62 5.95 37.41
N TYR A 49 12.61 4.70 37.84
CA TYR A 49 12.54 3.50 37.01
C TYR A 49 11.10 2.96 36.95
N PRO A 50 10.78 2.06 36.01
CA PRO A 50 9.42 1.51 35.87
C PRO A 50 8.84 0.93 37.17
N ASP A 51 9.64 0.22 37.96
CA ASP A 51 9.20 -0.37 39.23
C ASP A 51 8.78 0.68 40.26
N ASP A 52 9.38 1.87 40.23
CA ASP A 52 9.00 2.98 41.09
C ASP A 52 7.55 3.41 40.79
N TYR A 53 7.19 3.55 39.51
CA TYR A 53 5.82 3.83 39.08
C TYR A 53 4.87 2.66 39.37
N PHE A 54 5.26 1.43 39.06
CA PHE A 54 4.42 0.24 39.29
C PHE A 54 4.09 0.03 40.77
N SER A 55 4.92 0.51 41.69
CA SER A 55 4.62 0.51 43.12
C SER A 55 3.38 1.35 43.47
N TYR A 56 3.16 2.49 42.81
CA TYR A 56 1.96 3.33 43.00
C TYR A 56 0.74 2.63 42.41
N VAL A 57 0.87 2.08 41.21
CA VAL A 57 -0.23 1.33 40.56
C VAL A 57 -0.73 0.20 41.47
N ARG A 58 0.16 -0.56 42.10
CA ARG A 58 -0.20 -1.61 43.07
C ARG A 58 -0.72 -1.09 44.41
N LYS A 59 -0.22 0.06 44.87
CA LYS A 59 -0.56 0.63 46.19
C LYS A 59 -1.97 1.23 46.23
N TYR A 60 -2.43 1.82 45.14
CA TYR A 60 -3.68 2.58 45.08
C TYR A 60 -4.83 1.80 44.41
N SER A 61 -4.65 0.49 44.13
CA SER A 61 -5.67 -0.37 43.55
C SER A 61 -5.80 -1.67 44.35
N ASP A 62 -7.03 -2.07 44.66
CA ASP A 62 -7.33 -3.36 45.30
C ASP A 62 -7.41 -4.54 44.30
N LYS A 63 -7.28 -4.25 43.00
CA LYS A 63 -7.32 -5.24 41.90
C LYS A 63 -5.93 -5.78 41.58
N ASP A 64 -5.87 -7.01 41.04
CA ASP A 64 -4.63 -7.57 40.48
C ASP A 64 -4.28 -6.89 39.15
N LEU A 65 -3.19 -6.13 39.13
CA LEU A 65 -2.69 -5.36 37.98
C LEU A 65 -1.40 -5.95 37.41
N SER A 66 -1.15 -7.24 37.64
CA SER A 66 -0.04 -7.98 37.01
C SER A 66 -0.11 -7.92 35.48
N TRP A 67 -1.30 -7.95 34.87
CA TRP A 67 -1.46 -7.78 33.43
C TRP A 67 -0.83 -6.47 32.92
N TYR A 68 -0.94 -5.36 33.66
CA TYR A 68 -0.40 -4.06 33.27
C TYR A 68 1.07 -3.89 33.64
N THR A 69 1.42 -4.23 34.88
CA THR A 69 2.77 -4.01 35.44
C THR A 69 3.77 -5.07 35.03
N HIS A 70 3.32 -6.27 34.66
CA HIS A 70 4.15 -7.36 34.17
C HIS A 70 3.92 -7.61 32.68
N ASP A 71 2.75 -8.10 32.29
CA ASP A 71 2.57 -8.67 30.94
C ASP A 71 2.69 -7.61 29.84
N VAL A 72 2.04 -6.45 30.01
CA VAL A 72 2.15 -5.36 29.04
C VAL A 72 3.57 -4.80 28.95
N PHE A 73 4.34 -4.81 30.05
CA PHE A 73 5.66 -4.20 30.05
C PHE A 73 6.78 -5.16 29.61
N TYR A 74 6.77 -6.40 30.11
CA TYR A 74 7.84 -7.38 29.92
C TYR A 74 7.52 -8.41 28.83
N GLU A 75 6.25 -8.63 28.48
CA GLU A 75 5.86 -9.62 27.47
C GLU A 75 5.55 -9.00 26.09
N THR A 76 5.61 -9.86 25.06
CA THR A 76 5.32 -9.52 23.65
C THR A 76 3.96 -10.04 23.18
N GLY A 77 3.09 -10.38 24.13
CA GLY A 77 1.77 -10.92 23.84
C GLY A 77 0.80 -9.95 23.16
N ARG A 78 -0.32 -10.49 22.70
CA ARG A 78 -1.42 -9.74 22.08
C ARG A 78 -2.75 -10.00 22.77
N VAL A 79 -3.65 -9.02 22.72
CA VAL A 79 -5.05 -9.13 23.14
C VAL A 79 -5.91 -9.44 21.92
N ASP A 80 -6.74 -10.48 22.00
CA ASP A 80 -7.69 -10.87 20.92
C ASP A 80 -8.86 -11.64 21.55
N TYR A 81 -9.92 -10.92 21.90
CA TYR A 81 -11.13 -11.47 22.52
C TYR A 81 -12.30 -11.50 21.56
N ALA A 82 -12.89 -12.68 21.38
CA ALA A 82 -14.10 -12.85 20.58
C ALA A 82 -15.32 -13.17 21.44
N ALA A 83 -16.49 -12.70 21.02
CA ALA A 83 -17.78 -13.06 21.61
C ALA A 83 -18.64 -13.89 20.65
N SER A 84 -19.41 -14.83 21.18
CA SER A 84 -20.42 -15.59 20.44
C SER A 84 -21.58 -15.99 21.34
N ILE A 85 -22.80 -16.05 20.79
CA ILE A 85 -23.99 -16.53 21.49
C ILE A 85 -24.28 -17.95 20.99
N GLN A 86 -24.50 -18.89 21.92
CA GLN A 86 -24.87 -20.28 21.63
C GLN A 86 -26.02 -20.69 22.56
N GLY A 87 -27.24 -20.72 22.03
CA GLY A 87 -28.44 -20.88 22.86
C GLY A 87 -28.55 -19.74 23.87
N ASP A 88 -28.67 -20.07 25.15
CA ASP A 88 -28.81 -19.10 26.25
C ASP A 88 -27.47 -18.76 26.91
N GLU A 89 -26.34 -19.09 26.28
CA GLU A 89 -25.00 -18.77 26.79
C GLU A 89 -24.25 -17.80 25.85
N VAL A 90 -23.50 -16.89 26.46
CA VAL A 90 -22.44 -16.13 25.80
C VAL A 90 -21.11 -16.77 26.09
N ILE A 91 -20.35 -17.00 25.02
CA ILE A 91 -19.02 -17.57 25.07
C ILE A 91 -18.01 -16.51 24.65
N PHE A 92 -17.18 -16.09 25.59
CA PHE A 92 -15.98 -15.29 25.33
C PHE A 92 -14.79 -16.22 25.07
N LYS A 93 -14.03 -15.95 24.02
CA LYS A 93 -12.81 -16.68 23.68
C LYS A 93 -11.62 -15.74 23.61
N ASN A 94 -10.48 -16.17 24.12
CA ASN A 94 -9.21 -15.46 23.98
C ASN A 94 -8.33 -16.19 22.95
N TYR A 95 -8.13 -15.59 21.79
CA TYR A 95 -7.18 -16.03 20.75
C TYR A 95 -5.79 -15.37 20.91
N GLY A 96 -5.69 -14.43 21.85
CA GLY A 96 -4.48 -13.76 22.26
C GLY A 96 -3.69 -14.58 23.28
N THR A 97 -2.63 -13.96 23.79
CA THR A 97 -1.78 -14.54 24.84
C THR A 97 -1.85 -13.75 26.14
N LEU A 98 -2.37 -12.53 26.10
CA LEU A 98 -2.56 -11.67 27.26
C LEU A 98 -3.97 -11.85 27.83
N THR A 99 -4.11 -11.73 29.16
CA THR A 99 -5.39 -11.90 29.86
C THR A 99 -5.86 -10.61 30.52
N LEU A 100 -5.95 -9.55 29.74
CA LEU A 100 -6.43 -8.27 30.22
C LEU A 100 -7.89 -8.35 30.68
N PRO A 101 -8.27 -7.59 31.71
CA PRO A 101 -9.69 -7.41 31.99
C PRO A 101 -10.37 -6.76 30.79
N PHE A 102 -11.63 -7.08 30.54
CA PHE A 102 -12.41 -6.38 29.53
C PHE A 102 -13.85 -6.21 30.01
N GLU A 103 -14.49 -5.14 29.55
CA GLU A 103 -15.91 -4.92 29.78
C GLU A 103 -16.72 -5.53 28.63
N SER A 104 -17.90 -6.06 28.92
CA SER A 104 -18.87 -6.40 27.87
C SER A 104 -20.24 -5.84 28.19
N ALA A 105 -20.88 -5.26 27.18
CA ALA A 105 -22.24 -4.76 27.25
C ALA A 105 -23.19 -5.68 26.46
N PHE A 106 -24.38 -5.90 27.01
CA PHE A 106 -25.45 -6.71 26.45
C PHE A 106 -26.59 -5.83 25.97
N TYR A 107 -27.12 -6.11 24.79
CA TYR A 107 -28.10 -5.24 24.13
C TYR A 107 -29.37 -5.99 23.75
N ASP A 108 -30.50 -5.29 23.87
CA ASP A 108 -31.79 -5.78 23.38
C ASP A 108 -31.87 -5.72 21.83
N LYS A 109 -32.97 -6.22 21.28
CA LYS A 109 -33.26 -6.18 19.83
C LYS A 109 -33.25 -4.78 19.21
N LYS A 110 -33.54 -3.75 20.00
CA LYS A 110 -33.61 -2.35 19.57
C LYS A 110 -32.23 -1.66 19.68
N GLY A 111 -31.24 -2.33 20.25
CA GLY A 111 -29.90 -1.79 20.49
C GLY A 111 -29.78 -0.99 21.79
N ASN A 112 -30.73 -1.12 22.72
CA ASN A 112 -30.59 -0.52 24.05
C ASN A 112 -29.71 -1.41 24.93
N GLU A 113 -28.76 -0.79 25.65
CA GLU A 113 -27.92 -1.48 26.62
C GLU A 113 -28.77 -1.95 27.81
N ILE A 114 -28.75 -3.26 28.09
CA ILE A 114 -29.46 -3.90 29.21
C ILE A 114 -28.56 -3.94 30.44
N SER A 115 -27.31 -4.35 30.24
CA SER A 115 -26.34 -4.53 31.32
C SER A 115 -24.92 -4.52 30.79
N ARG A 116 -23.97 -4.28 31.70
CA ARG A 116 -22.55 -4.11 31.41
C ARG A 116 -21.74 -4.66 32.58
N HIS A 117 -20.73 -5.46 32.28
CA HIS A 117 -19.96 -6.19 33.29
C HIS A 117 -18.49 -6.31 32.89
N TRP A 118 -17.62 -6.24 33.89
CA TRP A 118 -16.19 -6.53 33.74
C TRP A 118 -15.91 -8.03 33.91
N TYR A 119 -15.03 -8.54 33.06
CA TYR A 119 -14.54 -9.91 33.11
C TYR A 119 -13.02 -9.88 33.27
N GLU A 120 -12.52 -10.69 34.21
CA GLU A 120 -11.10 -10.75 34.56
C GLU A 120 -10.59 -12.18 34.33
N ASN A 121 -9.29 -12.33 34.03
CA ASN A 121 -8.60 -13.64 33.95
C ASN A 121 -9.15 -14.63 32.90
N VAL A 122 -9.68 -14.14 31.77
CA VAL A 122 -10.18 -14.98 30.66
C VAL A 122 -9.00 -15.54 29.84
N LYS A 123 -8.58 -16.76 30.17
CA LYS A 123 -7.41 -17.43 29.55
C LYS A 123 -7.68 -18.04 28.17
N GLN A 124 -8.81 -18.71 27.98
CA GLN A 124 -9.14 -19.39 26.72
C GLN A 124 -10.63 -19.29 26.40
N VAL A 125 -11.48 -19.78 27.30
CA VAL A 125 -12.93 -19.76 27.13
C VAL A 125 -13.57 -19.37 28.46
N TYR A 126 -14.51 -18.43 28.42
CA TYR A 126 -15.34 -18.06 29.56
C TYR A 126 -16.80 -18.06 29.11
N ARG A 127 -17.68 -18.64 29.93
CA ARG A 127 -19.11 -18.79 29.62
C ARG A 127 -19.93 -18.07 30.66
N VAL A 128 -20.94 -17.35 30.19
CA VAL A 128 -21.94 -16.68 31.04
C VAL A 128 -23.32 -16.89 30.47
N THR A 129 -24.33 -16.89 31.34
CA THR A 129 -25.72 -16.88 30.92
C THR A 129 -26.03 -15.57 30.20
N LEU A 130 -26.71 -15.67 29.06
CA LEU A 130 -27.23 -14.52 28.33
C LEU A 130 -28.30 -13.82 29.18
N PRO A 131 -28.15 -12.53 29.51
CA PRO A 131 -29.16 -11.79 30.28
C PRO A 131 -30.53 -11.82 29.59
N GLU A 132 -31.60 -11.81 30.39
CA GLU A 132 -32.95 -11.84 29.87
C GLU A 132 -33.21 -10.64 28.93
N GLY A 133 -33.70 -10.94 27.72
CA GLY A 133 -33.99 -9.94 26.69
C GLY A 133 -32.78 -9.49 25.85
N ALA A 134 -31.56 -9.95 26.14
CA ALA A 134 -30.39 -9.65 25.33
C ALA A 134 -30.38 -10.50 24.05
N GLU A 135 -30.16 -9.86 22.90
CA GLU A 135 -29.98 -10.53 21.60
C GLU A 135 -28.55 -10.43 21.08
N SER A 136 -27.75 -9.51 21.63
CA SER A 136 -26.37 -9.28 21.21
C SER A 136 -25.48 -8.86 22.37
N VAL A 137 -24.18 -9.03 22.17
CA VAL A 137 -23.13 -8.65 23.12
C VAL A 137 -21.98 -7.99 22.37
N LYS A 138 -21.37 -7.00 23.01
CA LYS A 138 -20.18 -6.28 22.52
C LYS A 138 -19.14 -6.22 23.62
N ILE A 139 -17.95 -6.73 23.34
CA ILE A 139 -16.77 -6.52 24.18
C ILE A 139 -16.21 -5.12 23.90
N ASP A 140 -15.84 -4.41 24.97
CA ASP A 140 -15.21 -3.09 24.94
C ASP A 140 -16.04 -2.07 24.15
N PRO A 141 -17.26 -1.73 24.63
CA PRO A 141 -18.15 -0.80 23.93
C PRO A 141 -17.52 0.58 23.71
N ASP A 142 -16.68 1.02 24.65
CA ASP A 142 -16.01 2.33 24.67
C ASP A 142 -14.65 2.34 23.96
N GLN A 143 -14.25 1.19 23.41
CA GLN A 143 -13.09 1.03 22.55
C GLN A 143 -11.73 1.36 23.21
N THR A 144 -11.58 1.10 24.51
CA THR A 144 -10.33 1.35 25.25
C THR A 144 -9.37 0.16 25.19
N LEU A 145 -9.89 -1.06 25.02
CA LEU A 145 -9.11 -2.30 25.00
C LEU A 145 -8.23 -2.37 23.74
N PRO A 146 -6.90 -2.58 23.86
CA PRO A 146 -6.00 -2.67 22.71
C PRO A 146 -6.06 -4.04 22.00
N ASP A 147 -7.27 -4.43 21.62
CA ASP A 147 -7.57 -5.66 20.90
C ASP A 147 -7.10 -5.57 19.43
N VAL A 148 -6.39 -6.60 18.97
CA VAL A 148 -5.86 -6.64 17.59
C VAL A 148 -6.93 -6.95 16.53
N ASN A 149 -8.10 -7.47 16.94
CA ASN A 149 -9.18 -7.88 16.05
C ASN A 149 -10.56 -7.49 16.59
N ARG A 150 -10.80 -6.19 16.76
CA ARG A 150 -12.10 -5.65 17.23
C ARG A 150 -13.33 -6.12 16.44
N ALA A 151 -13.16 -6.57 15.21
CA ALA A 151 -14.25 -7.10 14.39
C ALA A 151 -14.84 -8.42 14.93
N ASN A 152 -14.16 -9.13 15.82
CA ASN A 152 -14.68 -10.35 16.47
C ASN A 152 -15.28 -10.08 17.88
N ASN A 153 -15.22 -8.85 18.38
CA ASN A 153 -15.72 -8.44 19.71
C ASN A 153 -17.25 -8.35 19.81
N SER A 154 -17.96 -8.27 18.68
CA SER A 154 -19.41 -8.13 18.62
C SER A 154 -20.09 -9.30 17.93
N THR A 155 -21.22 -9.73 18.47
CA THR A 155 -22.09 -10.75 17.85
C THR A 155 -23.06 -10.17 16.84
N ALA A 156 -23.45 -8.90 16.99
CA ALA A 156 -24.23 -8.18 15.99
C ALA A 156 -23.28 -7.49 15.01
N LYS A 157 -23.52 -7.69 13.70
CA LYS A 157 -22.74 -7.08 12.62
C LYS A 157 -23.64 -6.46 11.56
N PRO A 158 -24.39 -5.39 11.90
CA PRO A 158 -25.27 -4.75 10.94
C PRO A 158 -24.46 -4.12 9.81
N PHE A 159 -25.05 -4.07 8.62
CA PHE A 159 -24.48 -3.35 7.49
C PHE A 159 -24.65 -1.84 7.68
N THR A 160 -23.63 -1.05 7.34
CA THR A 160 -23.71 0.41 7.37
C THR A 160 -22.94 1.06 6.21
N LEU A 161 -23.41 2.22 5.76
CA LEU A 161 -22.69 3.09 4.83
C LEU A 161 -22.07 4.24 5.61
N THR A 162 -20.74 4.23 5.74
CA THR A 162 -19.99 5.18 6.57
C THR A 162 -19.34 6.23 5.67
N TRP A 163 -19.40 7.51 6.02
CA TRP A 163 -18.71 8.54 5.25
C TRP A 163 -17.19 8.43 5.48
N VAL A 164 -16.37 8.66 4.45
CA VAL A 164 -14.92 8.39 4.48
C VAL A 164 -14.13 9.08 5.61
N PHE A 165 -14.63 10.19 6.17
CA PHE A 165 -13.96 10.90 7.27
C PHE A 165 -14.58 10.64 8.64
N ASP A 166 -15.62 9.80 8.72
CA ASP A 166 -16.17 9.35 9.99
C ASP A 166 -15.25 8.28 10.61
N GLN A 167 -15.34 8.14 11.94
CA GLN A 167 -14.61 7.10 12.66
C GLN A 167 -15.15 5.71 12.28
N PRO A 168 -14.28 4.71 12.07
CA PRO A 168 -14.69 3.34 11.76
C PRO A 168 -15.45 2.70 12.95
N GLN A 169 -16.43 1.87 12.62
CA GLN A 169 -17.29 1.13 13.54
C GLN A 169 -17.00 -0.37 13.41
N TYR A 170 -16.09 -0.87 14.24
CA TYR A 170 -15.58 -2.25 14.17
C TYR A 170 -16.63 -3.34 14.42
N ASP A 171 -17.75 -2.99 15.06
CA ASP A 171 -18.89 -3.86 15.29
C ASP A 171 -19.82 -3.96 14.07
N LYS A 172 -19.57 -3.25 12.97
CA LYS A 172 -20.43 -3.22 11.79
C LYS A 172 -19.72 -3.70 10.53
N GLN A 173 -20.51 -4.14 9.56
CA GLN A 173 -20.05 -4.37 8.20
C GLN A 173 -20.14 -3.04 7.44
N GLU A 174 -19.07 -2.25 7.50
CA GLU A 174 -19.06 -0.90 6.95
C GLU A 174 -18.68 -0.88 5.46
N ILE A 175 -19.38 -0.13 4.64
CA ILE A 175 -18.86 0.31 3.35
C ILE A 175 -18.62 1.81 3.44
N PHE A 176 -17.36 2.21 3.31
CA PHE A 176 -16.99 3.61 3.22
C PHE A 176 -17.42 4.16 1.87
N TRP A 177 -18.01 5.36 1.87
CA TRP A 177 -18.42 6.03 0.65
C TRP A 177 -18.00 7.50 0.62
N MET A 178 -17.76 7.99 -0.59
CA MET A 178 -17.59 9.42 -0.85
C MET A 178 -17.99 9.77 -2.29
N PRO A 179 -18.43 11.02 -2.56
CA PRO A 179 -18.52 11.54 -3.92
C PRO A 179 -17.14 11.48 -4.60
N TRP A 180 -17.11 11.01 -5.85
CA TRP A 180 -15.91 10.93 -6.66
C TRP A 180 -15.99 11.91 -7.82
N ILE A 181 -15.45 13.12 -7.62
CA ILE A 181 -15.50 14.21 -8.61
C ILE A 181 -14.16 14.52 -9.28
N PHE A 182 -13.09 13.82 -8.87
CA PHE A 182 -11.71 14.06 -9.29
C PHE A 182 -11.30 13.24 -10.52
N SER A 183 -12.25 12.84 -11.37
CA SER A 183 -11.98 12.03 -12.55
C SER A 183 -12.31 12.80 -13.83
N GLY A 184 -11.31 12.88 -14.71
CA GLY A 184 -11.52 13.33 -16.07
C GLY A 184 -10.33 13.00 -16.96
N ASN A 185 -10.61 12.80 -18.24
CA ASN A 185 -9.60 12.55 -19.27
C ASN A 185 -10.09 13.10 -20.62
N GLN A 186 -9.19 13.22 -21.61
CA GLN A 186 -9.50 13.80 -22.92
C GLN A 186 -10.64 13.07 -23.64
N TYR A 187 -10.71 11.73 -23.52
CA TYR A 187 -11.71 10.93 -24.20
C TYR A 187 -13.10 11.07 -23.55
N ASN A 188 -13.22 10.88 -22.23
CA ASN A 188 -14.50 10.90 -21.50
C ASN A 188 -14.94 12.29 -21.01
N GLY A 189 -14.05 13.30 -20.99
CA GLY A 189 -14.32 14.55 -20.29
C GLY A 189 -14.34 14.38 -18.77
N TRP A 190 -15.14 15.17 -18.07
CA TRP A 190 -15.36 15.03 -16.62
C TRP A 190 -16.37 13.91 -16.32
N THR A 191 -16.00 13.02 -15.40
CA THR A 191 -16.78 11.80 -15.10
C THR A 191 -17.01 11.67 -13.58
N PRO A 192 -18.00 12.38 -13.01
CA PRO A 192 -18.30 12.26 -11.59
C PRO A 192 -18.99 10.94 -11.27
N GLY A 193 -18.88 10.53 -10.01
CA GLY A 193 -19.48 9.30 -9.53
C GLY A 193 -19.40 9.17 -8.01
N PHE A 194 -19.36 7.92 -7.55
CA PHE A 194 -19.19 7.57 -6.15
C PHE A 194 -18.06 6.58 -6.01
N ASN A 195 -17.36 6.63 -4.89
CA ASN A 195 -16.35 5.65 -4.53
C ASN A 195 -16.83 4.92 -3.28
N PHE A 196 -17.06 3.62 -3.39
CA PHE A 196 -17.42 2.72 -2.31
C PHE A 196 -16.24 1.78 -2.06
N TYR A 197 -15.88 1.57 -0.80
CA TYR A 197 -14.86 0.58 -0.48
C TYR A 197 -15.02 0.03 0.94
N HIS A 198 -14.55 -1.18 1.13
CA HIS A 198 -14.36 -1.79 2.44
C HIS A 198 -12.94 -2.35 2.49
N GLY A 199 -12.26 -2.21 3.61
CA GLY A 199 -10.84 -2.54 3.74
C GLY A 199 -9.92 -1.50 3.08
N PHE A 200 -8.78 -1.95 2.55
CA PHE A 200 -7.70 -1.10 1.99
C PHE A 200 -7.02 -0.11 2.95
N VAL A 201 -7.47 -0.03 4.19
CA VAL A 201 -6.85 0.77 5.27
C VAL A 201 -6.02 -0.14 6.17
N PRO A 202 -4.99 0.39 6.87
CA PRO A 202 -4.19 -0.39 7.80
C PRO A 202 -5.07 -1.18 8.80
N GLY A 203 -4.79 -2.48 8.95
CA GLY A 203 -5.56 -3.38 9.81
C GLY A 203 -6.45 -4.38 9.05
N TYR A 204 -6.69 -4.16 7.75
CA TYR A 204 -7.39 -5.13 6.89
C TYR A 204 -6.42 -5.84 5.96
N ASP A 205 -6.51 -7.17 5.94
CA ASP A 205 -5.75 -8.00 5.00
C ASP A 205 -6.40 -8.05 3.61
N TYR A 206 -7.64 -7.58 3.48
CA TYR A 206 -8.38 -7.55 2.23
C TYR A 206 -8.97 -6.18 1.93
N GLY A 207 -9.42 -5.99 0.70
CA GLY A 207 -10.14 -4.80 0.28
C GLY A 207 -11.05 -5.10 -0.91
N ILE A 208 -12.23 -4.47 -0.91
CA ILE A 208 -13.19 -4.50 -2.01
C ILE A 208 -13.55 -3.06 -2.34
N GLY A 209 -13.50 -2.70 -3.61
CA GLY A 209 -13.79 -1.37 -4.10
C GLY A 209 -14.77 -1.39 -5.26
N LEU A 210 -15.65 -0.40 -5.31
CA LEU A 210 -16.62 -0.21 -6.37
C LEU A 210 -16.72 1.30 -6.65
N ARG A 211 -16.51 1.69 -7.91
CA ARG A 211 -16.52 3.09 -8.32
C ARG A 211 -17.37 3.29 -9.58
N PRO A 212 -18.70 3.43 -9.46
CA PRO A 212 -19.55 3.81 -10.57
C PRO A 212 -19.37 5.31 -10.88
N MET A 213 -19.26 5.65 -12.16
CA MET A 213 -19.16 7.04 -12.63
C MET A 213 -19.97 7.22 -13.91
N TRP A 214 -20.44 8.44 -14.14
CA TRP A 214 -21.17 8.77 -15.36
C TRP A 214 -20.30 9.53 -16.35
N ASP A 215 -20.24 9.03 -17.58
CA ASP A 215 -19.62 9.73 -18.71
C ASP A 215 -20.68 10.53 -19.47
N PHE A 216 -20.71 11.83 -19.24
CA PHE A 216 -21.66 12.74 -19.90
C PHE A 216 -21.35 12.94 -21.39
N LYS A 217 -20.09 12.84 -21.80
CA LYS A 217 -19.67 13.07 -23.19
C LYS A 217 -20.11 11.93 -24.10
N ASN A 218 -20.02 10.68 -23.61
CA ASN A 218 -20.40 9.49 -24.35
C ASN A 218 -21.73 8.86 -23.87
N ASN A 219 -22.44 9.53 -22.95
CA ASN A 219 -23.71 9.13 -22.35
C ASN A 219 -23.72 7.66 -21.87
N LYS A 220 -22.79 7.33 -20.97
CA LYS A 220 -22.54 5.93 -20.60
C LYS A 220 -22.12 5.77 -19.14
N LEU A 221 -22.60 4.70 -18.50
CA LEU A 221 -22.08 4.28 -17.20
C LEU A 221 -20.68 3.66 -17.38
N ILE A 222 -19.72 4.20 -16.64
CA ILE A 222 -18.33 3.74 -16.57
C ILE A 222 -17.95 3.50 -15.11
N GLY A 223 -16.73 3.01 -14.85
CA GLY A 223 -16.32 2.74 -13.48
C GLY A 223 -15.33 1.60 -13.32
N SER A 224 -15.07 1.23 -12.08
CA SER A 224 -14.19 0.11 -11.74
C SER A 224 -14.68 -0.69 -10.54
N ILE A 225 -14.29 -1.96 -10.51
CA ILE A 225 -14.39 -2.86 -9.36
C ILE A 225 -12.97 -3.31 -9.04
N SER A 226 -12.60 -3.29 -7.77
CA SER A 226 -11.31 -3.77 -7.30
C SER A 226 -11.47 -4.75 -6.14
N PHE A 227 -10.56 -5.71 -6.08
CA PHE A 227 -10.44 -6.67 -4.99
C PHE A 227 -8.95 -6.85 -4.70
N ALA A 228 -8.59 -6.89 -3.42
CA ALA A 228 -7.26 -7.32 -3.00
C ALA A 228 -7.35 -8.17 -1.75
N ASN A 229 -6.45 -9.12 -1.62
CA ASN A 229 -6.28 -9.92 -0.40
C ASN A 229 -4.80 -10.23 -0.17
N THR A 230 -4.37 -10.13 1.07
CA THR A 230 -3.01 -10.38 1.54
C THR A 230 -3.03 -11.59 2.45
N ILE A 231 -2.29 -12.62 2.06
CA ILE A 231 -2.17 -13.88 2.79
C ILE A 231 -0.75 -13.92 3.36
N TYR A 232 -0.63 -14.19 4.66
CA TYR A 232 0.66 -14.32 5.32
C TYR A 232 1.08 -15.78 5.40
N GLY A 233 2.36 -16.07 5.16
CA GLY A 233 2.94 -17.41 5.28
C GLY A 233 2.48 -18.43 4.23
N LEU A 234 2.13 -17.98 3.01
CA LEU A 234 1.77 -18.89 1.91
C LEU A 234 3.04 -19.48 1.28
N GLY A 235 3.34 -20.74 1.59
CA GLY A 235 4.53 -21.43 1.11
C GLY A 235 5.81 -20.75 1.59
N ASN A 236 6.69 -20.37 0.66
CA ASN A 236 7.95 -19.67 0.98
C ASN A 236 7.80 -18.14 1.06
N PHE A 237 6.60 -17.60 0.82
CA PHE A 237 6.35 -16.16 0.90
C PHE A 237 5.88 -15.78 2.30
N TYR A 238 6.51 -14.76 2.89
CA TYR A 238 6.03 -14.21 4.16
C TYR A 238 4.75 -13.39 3.94
N THR A 239 4.59 -12.77 2.77
CA THR A 239 3.35 -12.14 2.31
C THR A 239 3.07 -12.48 0.85
N SER A 240 1.83 -12.83 0.54
CA SER A 240 1.30 -13.04 -0.80
C SER A 240 0.07 -12.17 -1.00
N LYS A 241 0.15 -11.19 -1.88
CA LYS A 241 -0.97 -10.32 -2.25
C LYS A 241 -1.55 -10.79 -3.57
N ILE A 242 -2.87 -10.96 -3.62
CA ILE A 242 -3.63 -11.21 -4.83
C ILE A 242 -4.52 -9.99 -5.05
N SER A 243 -4.49 -9.39 -6.24
CA SER A 243 -5.34 -8.26 -6.60
C SER A 243 -6.02 -8.47 -7.96
N PHE A 244 -7.22 -7.91 -8.07
CA PHE A 244 -8.01 -7.88 -9.27
C PHE A 244 -8.60 -6.48 -9.44
N ASP A 245 -8.47 -5.91 -10.62
CA ASP A 245 -9.04 -4.63 -10.99
C ASP A 245 -9.71 -4.77 -12.35
N ALA A 246 -11.00 -4.50 -12.43
CA ALA A 246 -11.74 -4.48 -13.70
C ALA A 246 -12.45 -3.15 -13.85
N GLY A 247 -12.49 -2.62 -15.06
CA GLY A 247 -13.15 -1.34 -15.27
C GLY A 247 -13.27 -0.93 -16.71
N ARG A 248 -14.06 0.12 -16.88
CA ARG A 248 -14.18 0.89 -18.12
C ARG A 248 -13.86 2.33 -17.80
N ASN A 249 -12.82 2.87 -18.43
CA ASN A 249 -12.45 4.29 -18.34
C ASN A 249 -11.47 4.63 -19.47
N ALA A 250 -11.33 5.91 -19.82
CA ALA A 250 -10.43 6.41 -20.88
C ALA A 250 -10.58 5.66 -22.21
N GLY A 251 -11.81 5.25 -22.54
CA GLY A 251 -12.14 4.45 -23.73
C GLY A 251 -11.55 3.04 -23.77
N ARG A 252 -10.98 2.56 -22.67
CA ARG A 252 -10.58 1.17 -22.43
C ARG A 252 -11.64 0.46 -21.62
N THR A 253 -11.98 -0.77 -21.99
CA THR A 253 -12.65 -1.75 -21.11
C THR A 253 -11.66 -2.87 -20.84
N GLY A 254 -11.47 -3.29 -19.61
CA GLY A 254 -10.57 -4.41 -19.37
C GLY A 254 -10.36 -4.76 -17.90
N PHE A 255 -9.49 -5.73 -17.64
CA PHE A 255 -9.14 -6.14 -16.29
C PHE A 255 -7.63 -6.34 -16.13
N HIS A 256 -7.22 -6.42 -14.87
CA HIS A 256 -5.89 -6.69 -14.39
C HIS A 256 -6.00 -7.68 -13.23
N ILE A 257 -5.22 -8.76 -13.28
CA ILE A 257 -5.06 -9.71 -12.17
C ILE A 257 -3.59 -9.72 -11.82
N GLU A 258 -3.24 -9.59 -10.54
CA GLU A 258 -1.86 -9.64 -10.08
C GLU A 258 -1.71 -10.50 -8.83
N PHE A 259 -0.62 -11.26 -8.81
CA PHE A 259 -0.04 -11.88 -7.63
C PHE A 259 1.31 -11.21 -7.34
N GLU A 260 1.51 -10.78 -6.10
CA GLU A 260 2.78 -10.30 -5.57
C GLU A 260 3.18 -11.12 -4.33
N GLY A 261 4.21 -11.96 -4.45
CA GLY A 261 4.79 -12.72 -3.35
C GLY A 261 6.11 -12.11 -2.88
N LYS A 262 6.25 -11.83 -1.58
CA LYS A 262 7.51 -11.36 -0.99
C LYS A 262 8.12 -12.41 -0.09
N GLN A 263 9.44 -12.55 -0.20
CA GLN A 263 10.26 -13.46 0.59
C GLN A 263 11.43 -12.68 1.22
N LYS A 264 11.61 -12.86 2.53
CA LYS A 264 12.71 -12.31 3.32
C LYS A 264 12.85 -13.13 4.62
N GLU A 265 13.98 -13.04 5.29
CA GLU A 265 14.17 -13.68 6.59
C GLU A 265 13.34 -13.00 7.69
N HIS A 266 13.04 -13.75 8.75
CA HIS A 266 12.23 -13.26 9.86
C HIS A 266 12.92 -12.06 10.54
N LEU A 267 12.16 -10.99 10.80
CA LEU A 267 12.63 -9.70 11.37
C LEU A 267 13.66 -8.92 10.54
N GLU A 268 14.19 -9.50 9.46
CA GLU A 268 15.07 -8.79 8.54
C GLU A 268 14.31 -7.81 7.66
N ARG A 269 14.97 -6.69 7.33
CA ARG A 269 14.45 -5.71 6.37
C ARG A 269 14.95 -5.99 4.96
N TYR A 270 16.13 -6.58 4.82
CA TYR A 270 16.80 -6.88 3.56
C TYR A 270 17.69 -8.11 3.78
N PRO A 271 17.96 -8.91 2.74
CA PRO A 271 17.44 -8.77 1.37
C PRO A 271 15.95 -9.15 1.25
N ILE A 272 15.26 -8.57 0.25
CA ILE A 272 13.89 -8.93 -0.09
C ILE A 272 13.85 -9.41 -1.54
N TRP A 273 13.26 -10.58 -1.75
CA TRP A 273 12.84 -11.06 -3.05
C TRP A 273 11.34 -10.77 -3.23
N THR A 274 10.95 -10.25 -4.39
CA THR A 274 9.55 -10.06 -4.76
C THR A 274 9.29 -10.70 -6.11
N THR A 275 8.32 -11.61 -6.16
CA THR A 275 7.86 -12.28 -7.37
C THR A 275 6.51 -11.73 -7.75
N ILE A 276 6.36 -11.26 -8.99
CA ILE A 276 5.12 -10.70 -9.52
C ILE A 276 4.70 -11.52 -10.73
N PHE A 277 3.42 -11.88 -10.77
CA PHE A 277 2.77 -12.40 -11.96
C PHE A 277 1.51 -11.59 -12.19
N ASN A 278 1.29 -11.11 -13.41
CA ASN A 278 0.04 -10.47 -13.74
C ASN A 278 -0.43 -10.75 -15.16
N VAL A 279 -1.72 -10.55 -15.36
CA VAL A 279 -2.41 -10.65 -16.64
C VAL A 279 -3.22 -9.39 -16.83
N ASP A 280 -3.06 -8.74 -17.97
CA ASP A 280 -3.89 -7.62 -18.38
C ASP A 280 -4.69 -8.00 -19.62
N TYR A 281 -5.94 -7.54 -19.64
CA TYR A 281 -6.78 -7.55 -20.82
C TYR A 281 -7.29 -6.15 -21.09
N HIS A 282 -7.31 -5.77 -22.36
CA HIS A 282 -7.76 -4.47 -22.84
C HIS A 282 -8.64 -4.65 -24.07
N ASN A 283 -9.75 -3.92 -24.12
CA ASN A 283 -10.52 -3.63 -25.31
C ASN A 283 -10.55 -2.10 -25.46
N ILE A 284 -9.74 -1.58 -26.38
CA ILE A 284 -9.48 -0.16 -26.57
C ILE A 284 -10.26 0.37 -27.77
N VAL A 285 -11.06 1.42 -27.55
CA VAL A 285 -11.76 2.13 -28.63
C VAL A 285 -10.76 2.96 -29.44
N LYS A 286 -10.77 2.81 -30.78
CA LYS A 286 -9.83 3.48 -31.69
C LYS A 286 -9.72 4.99 -31.51
N GLY A 287 -10.82 5.69 -31.23
CA GLY A 287 -10.85 7.14 -31.01
C GLY A 287 -10.44 7.59 -29.60
N ALA A 288 -10.10 6.66 -28.70
CA ALA A 288 -9.72 6.98 -27.32
C ALA A 288 -8.21 7.11 -27.10
N VAL A 289 -7.43 6.75 -28.11
CA VAL A 289 -5.98 6.68 -28.05
C VAL A 289 -5.37 7.15 -29.37
N ASP A 290 -4.11 7.55 -29.33
CA ASP A 290 -3.27 7.76 -30.50
C ASP A 290 -2.86 6.40 -31.05
N THR A 291 -3.34 6.07 -32.24
CA THR A 291 -3.08 4.79 -32.89
C THR A 291 -1.62 4.59 -33.31
N VAL A 292 -0.78 5.63 -33.23
CA VAL A 292 0.68 5.48 -33.39
C VAL A 292 1.28 4.72 -32.20
N TYR A 293 0.73 4.93 -31.00
CA TYR A 293 1.23 4.32 -29.76
C TYR A 293 0.43 3.10 -29.33
N TYR A 294 -0.84 3.02 -29.70
CA TYR A 294 -1.75 2.01 -29.19
C TYR A 294 -2.45 1.24 -30.32
N TYR A 295 -2.44 -0.08 -30.19
CA TYR A 295 -3.34 -0.94 -30.91
C TYR A 295 -4.78 -0.76 -30.39
N ALA A 296 -5.70 -0.48 -31.30
CA ALA A 296 -7.12 -0.39 -31.00
C ALA A 296 -7.79 -1.75 -31.23
N GLY A 297 -8.53 -2.23 -30.23
CA GLY A 297 -9.14 -3.55 -30.23
C GLY A 297 -8.83 -4.31 -28.95
N GLU A 298 -9.04 -5.62 -29.01
CA GLU A 298 -8.85 -6.53 -27.89
C GLU A 298 -7.42 -7.06 -27.85
N THR A 299 -6.74 -6.97 -26.70
CA THR A 299 -5.43 -7.59 -26.46
C THR A 299 -5.35 -8.13 -25.05
N ALA A 300 -4.71 -9.29 -24.87
CA ALA A 300 -4.35 -9.79 -23.55
C ALA A 300 -2.85 -10.05 -23.48
N VAL A 301 -2.22 -9.68 -22.36
CA VAL A 301 -0.80 -9.90 -22.11
C VAL A 301 -0.55 -10.48 -20.73
N GLY A 302 0.48 -11.30 -20.61
CA GLY A 302 1.00 -11.81 -19.35
C GLY A 302 2.34 -11.17 -19.03
N TYR A 303 2.58 -10.92 -17.75
CA TYR A 303 3.86 -10.43 -17.25
C TYR A 303 4.31 -11.21 -16.02
N ALA A 304 5.59 -11.53 -15.98
CA ALA A 304 6.25 -12.12 -14.82
C ALA A 304 7.49 -11.29 -14.48
N GLU A 305 7.73 -11.00 -13.21
CA GLU A 305 8.88 -10.23 -12.76
C GLU A 305 9.45 -10.79 -11.47
N LEU A 306 10.77 -10.87 -11.40
CA LEU A 306 11.51 -11.15 -10.18
C LEU A 306 12.33 -9.92 -9.81
N LYS A 307 12.07 -9.38 -8.61
CA LYS A 307 12.81 -8.27 -8.01
C LYS A 307 13.65 -8.76 -6.85
N PHE A 308 14.88 -8.31 -6.80
CA PHE A 308 15.75 -8.40 -5.65
C PHE A 308 16.08 -7.01 -5.16
N HIS A 309 15.94 -6.78 -3.86
CA HIS A 309 16.33 -5.53 -3.22
C HIS A 309 17.20 -5.84 -2.01
N ASN A 310 18.40 -5.26 -1.98
CA ASN A 310 19.27 -5.34 -0.83
C ASN A 310 19.88 -3.98 -0.47
N ARG A 311 20.06 -3.78 0.83
CA ARG A 311 20.73 -2.61 1.41
C ARG A 311 21.68 -3.09 2.52
N PRO A 312 22.88 -3.57 2.17
CA PRO A 312 23.81 -4.13 3.15
C PRO A 312 24.32 -3.10 4.16
N ASN A 313 24.33 -1.81 3.79
CA ASN A 313 24.75 -0.73 4.69
C ASN A 313 24.07 0.60 4.32
N PRO A 314 24.21 1.67 5.14
CA PRO A 314 23.58 2.96 4.84
C PRO A 314 24.00 3.60 3.52
N PHE A 315 25.19 3.26 2.99
CA PHE A 315 25.81 3.87 1.81
C PHE A 315 25.45 3.19 0.50
N LEU A 316 25.21 1.88 0.50
CA LEU A 316 24.91 1.08 -0.68
C LEU A 316 23.49 0.53 -0.62
N ASN A 317 22.71 0.84 -1.65
CA ASN A 317 21.37 0.30 -1.86
C ASN A 317 21.22 -0.12 -3.32
N TYR A 318 20.79 -1.33 -3.61
CA TYR A 318 20.68 -1.79 -4.99
C TYR A 318 19.48 -2.70 -5.24
N TYR A 319 19.01 -2.66 -6.48
CA TYR A 319 17.86 -3.40 -6.97
C TYR A 319 18.26 -4.14 -8.24
N PHE A 320 17.92 -5.41 -8.32
CA PHE A 320 17.95 -6.17 -9.56
C PHE A 320 16.52 -6.56 -9.92
N ARG A 321 16.17 -6.46 -11.19
CA ARG A 321 14.85 -6.83 -11.72
C ARG A 321 15.06 -7.61 -13.00
N THR A 322 14.29 -8.67 -13.19
CA THR A 322 14.19 -9.36 -14.47
C THR A 322 12.72 -9.58 -14.74
N GLY A 323 12.30 -9.26 -15.96
CA GLY A 323 10.89 -9.27 -16.36
C GLY A 323 10.70 -9.91 -17.71
N LEU A 324 9.59 -10.62 -17.85
CA LEU A 324 9.14 -11.28 -19.08
C LEU A 324 7.71 -10.82 -19.35
N LYS A 325 7.44 -10.33 -20.57
CA LYS A 325 6.10 -9.98 -21.04
C LYS A 325 5.77 -10.76 -22.30
N THR A 326 4.57 -11.33 -22.38
CA THR A 326 4.13 -12.14 -23.51
C THR A 326 2.73 -11.76 -23.97
N GLY A 327 2.49 -11.85 -25.27
CA GLY A 327 1.14 -11.85 -25.83
C GLY A 327 0.38 -13.12 -25.43
N ILE A 328 -0.91 -12.98 -25.14
CA ILE A 328 -1.83 -14.09 -24.82
C ILE A 328 -2.94 -14.16 -25.88
N GLN A 329 -3.55 -13.01 -26.22
CA GLN A 329 -4.64 -12.91 -27.17
C GLN A 329 -4.42 -11.73 -28.11
N ASN A 330 -4.67 -11.93 -29.41
CA ASN A 330 -4.52 -10.93 -30.48
C ASN A 330 -3.16 -10.21 -30.44
N SER A 331 -2.14 -10.96 -30.05
CA SER A 331 -0.74 -10.56 -30.04
C SER A 331 0.11 -11.81 -29.87
N GLN A 332 1.26 -11.82 -30.53
CA GLN A 332 2.25 -12.89 -30.45
C GLN A 332 3.64 -12.26 -30.36
N PHE A 333 4.07 -12.03 -29.13
CA PHE A 333 5.41 -11.54 -28.83
C PHE A 333 5.90 -12.07 -27.48
N LEU A 334 7.20 -12.08 -27.30
CA LEU A 334 7.87 -12.42 -26.05
C LEU A 334 9.01 -11.43 -25.81
N ARG A 335 8.84 -10.55 -24.82
CA ARG A 335 9.83 -9.56 -24.42
C ARG A 335 10.49 -9.98 -23.12
N ILE A 336 11.80 -9.84 -23.04
CA ILE A 336 12.59 -10.05 -21.82
C ILE A 336 13.37 -8.78 -21.52
N HIS A 337 13.49 -8.42 -20.25
CA HIS A 337 14.39 -7.38 -19.80
C HIS A 337 15.03 -7.69 -18.46
N MET A 338 16.17 -7.06 -18.21
CA MET A 338 16.89 -7.05 -16.95
C MET A 338 17.24 -5.61 -16.61
N GLN A 339 17.15 -5.26 -15.33
CA GLN A 339 17.51 -3.94 -14.83
C GLN A 339 18.28 -4.05 -13.52
N ALA A 340 19.39 -3.33 -13.43
CA ALA A 340 20.11 -3.09 -12.19
C ALA A 340 20.04 -1.60 -11.84
N ASN A 341 19.68 -1.28 -10.60
CA ASN A 341 19.82 0.08 -10.06
C ASN A 341 20.75 0.04 -8.86
N ILE A 342 21.84 0.78 -8.89
CA ILE A 342 22.84 0.86 -7.83
C ILE A 342 22.89 2.29 -7.34
N TYR A 343 22.53 2.49 -6.07
CA TYR A 343 22.60 3.77 -5.39
C TYR A 343 23.78 3.73 -4.42
N TYR A 344 24.75 4.60 -4.63
CA TYR A 344 25.91 4.72 -3.77
C TYR A 344 26.00 6.12 -3.17
N GLN A 345 26.11 6.20 -1.86
CA GLN A 345 26.26 7.42 -1.11
C GLN A 345 27.69 7.52 -0.59
N PHE A 346 28.54 8.29 -1.27
CA PHE A 346 29.92 8.52 -0.84
C PHE A 346 29.97 9.38 0.44
N THR A 347 29.14 10.43 0.49
CA THR A 347 28.95 11.29 1.68
C THR A 347 27.49 11.76 1.77
N LYS A 348 27.15 12.63 2.73
CA LYS A 348 25.81 13.27 2.75
C LYS A 348 25.49 14.06 1.47
N GLU A 349 26.50 14.64 0.84
CA GLU A 349 26.37 15.53 -0.33
C GLU A 349 26.66 14.84 -1.66
N TYR A 350 27.50 13.79 -1.66
CA TYR A 350 27.85 13.02 -2.87
C TYR A 350 27.06 11.71 -2.92
N LYS A 351 26.11 11.65 -3.85
CA LYS A 351 25.26 10.50 -4.13
C LYS A 351 25.30 10.22 -5.61
N ALA A 352 25.58 8.98 -5.97
CA ALA A 352 25.51 8.48 -7.32
C ALA A 352 24.39 7.45 -7.46
N LYS A 353 23.75 7.43 -8.62
CA LYS A 353 22.83 6.38 -9.07
C LYS A 353 23.33 5.89 -10.42
N LEU A 354 23.57 4.60 -10.53
CA LEU A 354 23.80 3.91 -11.79
C LEU A 354 22.59 3.02 -12.07
N ARG A 355 21.97 3.18 -13.23
CA ARG A 355 20.94 2.28 -13.74
C ARG A 355 21.48 1.61 -15.00
N ILE A 356 21.36 0.30 -15.10
CA ILE A 356 21.67 -0.47 -16.29
C ILE A 356 20.38 -1.19 -16.68
N TRP A 357 19.99 -1.12 -17.94
CA TRP A 357 18.83 -1.81 -18.48
C TRP A 357 19.23 -2.56 -19.75
N VAL A 358 18.77 -3.80 -19.91
CA VAL A 358 18.98 -4.60 -21.11
C VAL A 358 17.66 -5.28 -21.41
N GLY A 359 17.20 -5.24 -22.65
CA GLY A 359 15.99 -5.97 -23.02
C GLY A 359 15.74 -6.00 -24.51
N GLY A 360 14.88 -6.90 -24.93
CA GLY A 360 14.57 -7.13 -26.33
C GLY A 360 13.46 -8.16 -26.49
N PHE A 361 13.24 -8.57 -27.73
CA PHE A 361 12.15 -9.48 -28.11
C PHE A 361 12.74 -10.79 -28.62
N LEU A 362 12.29 -11.91 -28.05
CA LEU A 362 12.55 -13.26 -28.55
C LEU A 362 11.54 -13.67 -29.61
N ASP A 363 10.30 -13.21 -29.48
CA ASP A 363 9.24 -13.30 -30.49
C ASP A 363 8.63 -11.91 -30.68
N LYS A 364 8.35 -11.55 -31.93
CA LYS A 364 7.74 -10.29 -32.35
C LYS A 364 6.85 -10.46 -33.58
N SER A 365 6.30 -11.66 -33.77
CA SER A 365 5.47 -12.03 -34.91
C SER A 365 4.23 -11.15 -35.04
N ASP A 366 3.63 -10.79 -33.91
CA ASP A 366 2.51 -9.85 -33.82
C ASP A 366 2.67 -9.00 -32.55
N LEU A 367 3.36 -7.87 -32.69
CA LEU A 367 3.71 -6.97 -31.59
C LEU A 367 2.89 -5.67 -31.66
N PRO A 368 1.93 -5.46 -30.74
CA PRO A 368 1.24 -4.18 -30.62
C PRO A 368 2.20 -3.03 -30.31
N GLN A 369 1.93 -1.85 -30.87
CA GLN A 369 2.79 -0.66 -30.76
C GLN A 369 3.05 -0.26 -29.31
N GLN A 370 2.09 -0.47 -28.41
CA GLN A 370 2.24 -0.07 -27.02
C GLN A 370 3.31 -0.86 -26.26
N TYR A 371 3.70 -2.03 -26.77
CA TYR A 371 4.68 -2.90 -26.11
C TYR A 371 6.10 -2.75 -26.67
N LEU A 372 6.31 -1.88 -27.67
CA LEU A 372 7.63 -1.51 -28.16
C LEU A 372 8.54 -1.01 -27.03
N THR A 373 9.85 -1.12 -27.24
CA THR A 373 10.83 -0.51 -26.35
C THR A 373 11.03 0.95 -26.75
N TYR A 374 10.44 1.88 -26.00
CA TYR A 374 10.62 3.31 -26.22
C TYR A 374 11.94 3.80 -25.60
N LEU A 375 12.73 4.60 -26.32
CA LEU A 375 14.09 4.94 -25.88
C LEU A 375 14.11 6.01 -24.77
N SER A 376 13.24 7.01 -24.89
CA SER A 376 13.19 8.19 -24.01
C SER A 376 12.19 8.08 -22.85
N GLY A 377 11.91 6.85 -22.42
CA GLY A 377 10.92 6.55 -21.38
C GLY A 377 10.10 5.32 -21.74
N ASN A 378 8.89 5.24 -21.21
CA ASN A 378 7.91 4.22 -21.60
C ASN A 378 6.58 4.91 -21.90
N ILE A 379 5.68 4.23 -22.60
CA ILE A 379 4.27 4.62 -22.56
C ILE A 379 3.55 3.77 -21.49
N ASP A 380 2.26 4.02 -21.26
CA ASP A 380 1.42 3.26 -20.32
C ASP A 380 0.59 2.28 -21.14
N PRO A 381 1.16 1.12 -21.51
CA PRO A 381 0.52 0.17 -22.40
C PRO A 381 -0.73 -0.44 -21.77
N ASP A 382 -0.71 -0.61 -20.45
CA ASP A 382 -1.69 -1.42 -19.73
C ASP A 382 -2.72 -0.56 -18.96
N PHE A 383 -2.71 0.77 -19.17
CA PHE A 383 -3.62 1.74 -18.53
C PHE A 383 -3.56 1.71 -17.00
N ARG A 384 -2.37 1.50 -16.44
CA ARG A 384 -2.16 1.43 -14.99
C ARG A 384 -1.87 2.80 -14.37
N ASN A 385 -1.47 3.77 -15.19
CA ASN A 385 -1.13 5.11 -14.74
C ASN A 385 -2.37 6.03 -14.75
N GLY A 386 -2.95 6.24 -13.56
CA GLY A 386 -4.17 7.04 -13.34
C GLY A 386 -4.00 8.57 -13.48
N TYR A 387 -2.77 9.06 -13.66
CA TYR A 387 -2.46 10.49 -13.83
C TYR A 387 -2.31 10.90 -15.30
N ILE A 388 -2.40 9.98 -16.25
CA ILE A 388 -2.36 10.31 -17.68
C ILE A 388 -3.75 10.80 -18.13
N ILE A 389 -3.84 12.10 -18.41
CA ILE A 389 -5.08 12.79 -18.76
C ILE A 389 -5.39 12.69 -20.26
N ASN A 390 -4.37 12.60 -21.13
CA ASN A 390 -4.54 12.54 -22.58
C ASN A 390 -3.73 11.38 -23.17
N ARG A 391 -4.42 10.46 -23.87
CA ARG A 391 -3.82 9.38 -24.67
C ARG A 391 -4.13 9.52 -26.16
N THR A 392 -4.91 10.54 -26.55
CA THR A 392 -5.38 10.77 -27.93
C THR A 392 -4.32 11.49 -28.77
N SER A 393 -4.54 11.57 -30.08
CA SER A 393 -3.71 12.35 -30.99
C SER A 393 -3.88 13.87 -30.84
N ASP A 394 -4.87 14.33 -30.06
CA ASP A 394 -5.14 15.76 -29.87
C ASP A 394 -3.97 16.42 -29.12
N ILE A 395 -3.45 17.51 -29.67
CA ILE A 395 -2.36 18.29 -29.08
C ILE A 395 -2.92 19.04 -27.86
N ASN A 396 -2.39 18.74 -26.68
CA ASN A 396 -2.53 19.60 -25.52
C ASN A 396 -1.15 20.20 -25.23
N ASP A 397 -1.02 21.52 -25.38
CA ASP A 397 0.23 22.28 -25.17
C ASP A 397 0.80 22.08 -23.75
N ALA A 398 -0.03 21.63 -22.81
CA ALA A 398 0.41 21.00 -21.58
C ALA A 398 0.74 19.53 -21.87
N SER A 399 1.99 19.26 -22.26
CA SER A 399 2.56 17.94 -22.57
C SER A 399 2.68 16.99 -21.36
N VAL A 400 1.66 16.99 -20.50
CA VAL A 400 1.59 16.33 -19.19
C VAL A 400 1.26 14.83 -19.30
N GLY A 401 0.92 14.34 -20.50
CA GLY A 401 0.61 12.90 -20.73
C GLY A 401 1.46 12.20 -21.80
N ILE A 402 2.26 12.96 -22.55
CA ILE A 402 2.98 12.45 -23.74
C ILE A 402 4.43 12.07 -23.41
N TYR A 403 5.04 12.75 -22.43
CA TYR A 403 6.42 12.49 -21.97
C TYR A 403 6.38 11.76 -20.63
N GLN A 404 5.97 10.50 -20.72
CA GLN A 404 5.91 9.62 -19.58
C GLN A 404 7.34 9.26 -19.14
N TYR A 405 7.85 10.00 -18.15
CA TYR A 405 8.98 9.54 -17.34
C TYR A 405 8.49 8.46 -16.37
N ASP A 406 7.86 7.41 -16.90
CA ASP A 406 7.87 6.15 -16.20
C ASP A 406 9.29 5.60 -16.34
N ILE A 407 9.93 5.29 -15.21
CA ILE A 407 11.32 4.82 -15.17
C ILE A 407 11.32 3.32 -15.48
N ASP A 408 10.92 2.99 -16.69
CA ASP A 408 10.96 1.66 -17.27
C ASP A 408 11.54 1.74 -18.68
N GLY A 409 12.04 0.61 -19.20
CA GLY A 409 12.76 0.59 -20.48
C GLY A 409 14.12 1.32 -20.44
N PRO A 410 14.67 1.72 -21.58
CA PRO A 410 15.95 2.42 -21.68
C PRO A 410 16.02 3.74 -20.91
N SER A 411 14.91 4.50 -20.87
CA SER A 411 14.73 5.73 -20.07
C SER A 411 15.83 6.79 -20.27
N LEU A 412 16.21 7.07 -21.51
CA LEU A 412 17.03 8.25 -21.84
C LEU A 412 16.28 9.53 -21.42
N HIS A 413 16.97 10.47 -20.80
CA HIS A 413 16.38 11.75 -20.40
C HIS A 413 16.07 12.63 -21.63
N GLY A 414 16.92 12.54 -22.66
CA GLY A 414 16.74 13.22 -23.93
C GLY A 414 15.65 12.59 -24.79
N LEU A 415 14.87 13.43 -25.45
CA LEU A 415 13.76 13.01 -26.29
C LEU A 415 14.24 12.63 -27.69
N ILE A 416 14.09 11.36 -28.05
CA ILE A 416 14.35 10.84 -29.40
C ILE A 416 13.02 10.69 -30.11
N LEU A 417 12.89 11.40 -31.22
CA LEU A 417 11.69 11.38 -32.05
C LEU A 417 11.95 10.71 -33.39
N GLU A 418 10.96 9.97 -33.86
CA GLU A 418 10.83 9.46 -35.22
C GLU A 418 9.46 9.90 -35.73
N ASN A 419 9.43 10.73 -36.78
CA ASN A 419 8.20 11.35 -37.30
C ASN A 419 7.36 12.08 -36.21
N ASP A 420 8.01 12.95 -35.43
CA ASP A 420 7.42 13.73 -34.32
C ASP A 420 6.82 12.89 -33.17
N LYS A 421 7.19 11.62 -33.07
CA LYS A 421 6.71 10.68 -32.05
C LYS A 421 7.89 9.98 -31.37
N ILE A 422 7.79 9.71 -30.07
CA ILE A 422 8.82 8.97 -29.33
C ILE A 422 9.22 7.70 -30.07
N LYS A 423 10.51 7.55 -30.36
CA LYS A 423 11.06 6.39 -31.08
C LYS A 423 10.88 5.12 -30.26
N GLY A 424 10.09 4.18 -30.79
CA GLY A 424 9.88 2.84 -30.26
C GLY A 424 10.57 1.79 -31.13
N VAL A 425 11.26 0.83 -30.53
CA VAL A 425 12.00 -0.21 -31.24
C VAL A 425 11.63 -1.63 -30.81
N ASN A 426 11.84 -2.59 -31.71
CA ASN A 426 11.63 -4.02 -31.48
C ASN A 426 12.93 -4.86 -31.51
N ASN A 427 14.07 -4.18 -31.47
CA ASN A 427 15.41 -4.76 -31.40
C ASN A 427 15.86 -4.87 -29.94
N TRP A 428 16.96 -5.60 -29.70
CA TRP A 428 17.62 -5.56 -28.40
C TRP A 428 18.18 -4.16 -28.13
N VAL A 429 18.00 -3.69 -26.91
CA VAL A 429 18.54 -2.41 -26.44
C VAL A 429 19.26 -2.63 -25.12
N ILE A 430 20.44 -2.04 -25.01
CA ILE A 430 21.16 -1.86 -23.75
C ILE A 430 21.23 -0.38 -23.44
N SER A 431 20.93 0.01 -22.21
CA SER A 431 21.10 1.38 -21.76
C SER A 431 21.76 1.46 -20.39
N THR A 432 22.37 2.61 -20.14
CA THR A 432 22.94 2.98 -18.85
C THR A 432 22.57 4.43 -18.55
N ASN A 433 22.04 4.68 -17.36
CA ASN A 433 21.75 6.03 -16.86
C ASN A 433 22.57 6.28 -15.59
N PHE A 434 23.43 7.28 -15.61
CA PHE A 434 24.24 7.68 -14.47
C PHE A 434 23.81 9.05 -13.96
N ASP A 435 23.46 9.15 -12.68
CA ASP A 435 23.18 10.41 -12.01
C ASP A 435 24.18 10.65 -10.88
N MET A 436 24.64 11.89 -10.74
CA MET A 436 25.50 12.30 -9.63
C MET A 436 25.07 13.64 -9.05
N SER A 437 24.99 13.73 -7.72
CA SER A 437 24.87 15.02 -7.04
C SER A 437 26.24 15.71 -6.98
N VAL A 438 26.26 17.00 -7.33
CA VAL A 438 27.45 17.85 -7.27
C VAL A 438 27.21 18.90 -6.17
N PRO A 439 28.09 19.02 -5.16
CA PRO A 439 27.92 20.02 -4.12
C PRO A 439 27.87 21.43 -4.68
N LYS A 440 27.10 22.30 -4.02
CA LYS A 440 26.88 23.70 -4.42
C LYS A 440 26.19 23.91 -5.77
N LEU A 441 26.01 22.87 -6.58
CA LEU A 441 25.15 22.91 -7.75
C LEU A 441 23.72 22.51 -7.32
N PRO A 442 22.71 23.37 -7.51
CA PRO A 442 21.34 23.01 -7.18
C PRO A 442 20.72 22.06 -8.22
N ALA A 443 21.51 21.20 -8.88
CA ALA A 443 21.07 20.23 -9.89
C ALA A 443 21.95 18.96 -9.84
N LYS A 444 21.50 17.88 -10.45
CA LYS A 444 22.29 16.64 -10.63
C LYS A 444 22.85 16.60 -12.05
N LEU A 445 24.09 16.17 -12.19
CA LEU A 445 24.62 15.77 -13.48
C LEU A 445 24.00 14.42 -13.85
N PHE A 446 23.54 14.27 -15.09
CA PHE A 446 23.16 12.98 -15.64
C PHE A 446 23.95 12.69 -16.92
N MET A 447 24.22 11.41 -17.15
CA MET A 447 24.82 10.89 -18.37
C MET A 447 24.10 9.60 -18.74
N ASP A 448 23.53 9.58 -19.93
CA ASP A 448 22.81 8.43 -20.47
C ASP A 448 23.47 7.90 -21.72
N PHE A 449 23.36 6.59 -21.87
CA PHE A 449 23.83 5.83 -23.01
C PHE A 449 22.74 4.83 -23.39
N ALA A 450 22.43 4.70 -24.68
CA ALA A 450 21.68 3.56 -25.20
C ALA A 450 22.25 3.07 -26.52
N MET A 451 22.29 1.76 -26.70
CA MET A 451 22.68 1.12 -27.94
C MET A 451 21.59 0.15 -28.35
N ILE A 452 21.19 0.24 -29.61
CA ILE A 452 20.20 -0.63 -30.24
C ILE A 452 20.96 -1.60 -31.14
N GLU A 453 20.61 -2.87 -31.08
CA GLU A 453 21.21 -3.92 -31.91
C GLU A 453 21.08 -3.57 -33.40
N GLY A 454 22.23 -3.41 -34.06
CA GLY A 454 22.33 -3.12 -35.49
C GLY A 454 22.13 -1.65 -35.88
N ASP A 455 22.08 -0.72 -34.93
CA ASP A 455 21.85 0.72 -35.16
C ASP A 455 22.91 1.58 -34.43
N VAL A 456 22.74 2.91 -34.48
CA VAL A 456 23.62 3.90 -33.85
C VAL A 456 23.52 3.91 -32.31
N ILE A 457 24.57 4.43 -31.70
CA ILE A 457 24.65 4.67 -30.25
C ILE A 457 24.08 6.05 -29.96
N TYR A 458 23.21 6.13 -28.94
CA TYR A 458 22.63 7.35 -28.43
C TYR A 458 23.32 7.74 -27.13
N PHE A 459 23.71 9.01 -27.03
CA PHE A 459 24.34 9.57 -25.85
C PHE A 459 23.70 10.90 -25.49
N ASP A 460 23.40 11.09 -24.21
CA ASP A 460 22.83 12.31 -23.66
C ASP A 460 23.53 12.68 -22.35
N LEU A 461 23.90 13.95 -22.22
CA LEU A 461 24.57 14.49 -21.05
C LEU A 461 23.89 15.79 -20.68
N GLY A 462 23.57 15.96 -19.40
CA GLY A 462 22.98 17.22 -18.97
C GLY A 462 22.83 17.39 -17.47
N LEU A 463 22.01 18.36 -17.10
CA LEU A 463 21.64 18.66 -15.72
C LEU A 463 20.17 18.38 -15.51
N LYS A 464 19.81 17.84 -14.34
CA LYS A 464 18.41 17.69 -13.95
C LYS A 464 18.12 18.17 -12.55
N LYS A 465 16.96 18.77 -12.35
CA LYS A 465 16.50 19.31 -11.07
C LYS A 465 15.02 19.05 -10.85
N SER A 466 14.68 18.52 -9.68
CA SER A 466 13.31 18.36 -9.22
C SER A 466 12.84 19.56 -8.40
N PHE A 467 11.62 20.01 -8.66
CA PHE A 467 10.86 21.04 -7.95
C PHE A 467 9.50 20.45 -7.55
N GLY A 468 9.43 19.83 -6.37
CA GLY A 468 8.24 19.09 -5.96
C GLY A 468 7.91 17.97 -6.96
N PRO A 469 6.70 17.96 -7.56
CA PRO A 469 6.32 16.95 -8.55
C PRO A 469 6.93 17.18 -9.95
N LEU A 470 7.52 18.34 -10.21
CA LEU A 470 8.09 18.69 -11.52
C LEU A 470 9.58 18.30 -11.58
N MET A 471 10.01 17.73 -12.70
CA MET A 471 11.43 17.53 -13.01
C MET A 471 11.78 18.32 -14.26
N ILE A 472 12.81 19.16 -14.17
CA ILE A 472 13.36 19.90 -15.30
C ILE A 472 14.67 19.26 -15.69
N ILE A 473 14.81 18.98 -16.99
CA ILE A 473 15.99 18.37 -17.60
C ILE A 473 16.55 19.39 -18.59
N PHE A 474 17.83 19.70 -18.42
CA PHE A 474 18.60 20.59 -19.27
C PHE A 474 19.66 19.75 -19.99
N PRO A 475 19.37 19.23 -21.18
CA PRO A 475 20.37 18.54 -21.98
C PRO A 475 21.46 19.55 -22.37
N LEU A 476 22.72 19.17 -22.13
CA LEU A 476 23.90 19.94 -22.52
C LEU A 476 24.49 19.40 -23.82
N TYR A 477 24.32 18.11 -24.10
CA TYR A 477 24.76 17.46 -25.32
C TYR A 477 23.90 16.24 -25.61
N GLN A 478 23.46 16.11 -26.87
CA GLN A 478 22.75 14.96 -27.42
C GLN A 478 23.40 14.57 -28.74
N SER A 479 23.48 13.28 -29.04
CA SER A 479 24.11 12.78 -30.26
C SER A 479 23.18 12.77 -31.49
N TRP A 480 21.97 13.31 -31.39
CA TRP A 480 20.95 13.35 -32.44
C TRP A 480 20.36 14.75 -32.61
#